data_AF-A0A3C0R8E5-F1
#
_entry.id   AF-A0A3C0R8E5-F1
#
_cell.length_a   1.000
_cell.length_b   1.000
_cell.length_c   1.000
_cell.angle_alpha   90.00
_cell.angle_beta   90.00
_cell.angle_gamma   90.00
#
_symmetry.space_group_name_H-M   'P 1'
#
loop_
_entity.id
_entity.type
_entity.pdbx_description
1 polymer ?
#
loop_
_entity_poly.entity_id
_entity_poly.type
_entity_poly.pdbx_seq_one_letter_code
_entity_poly.pdbx_strand_id
1 'polypeptide(L)'
;MVEVGPPARHALGFLYWYSLRLPMALRKYKPDVLVQPYGFCSITTSIPQVMVVHDLSFKHFPQFVPAYHRWFYQFFTGSFI
;
A
#
# COMPACT_ATOMS: atom_id res chain seq x y z
N MET A 1 10.39 10.04 14.31
CA MET A 1 9.68 9.31 13.22
C MET A 1 10.44 8.02 12.96
N VAL A 2 9.75 6.92 12.68
CA VAL A 2 10.40 5.64 12.34
C VAL A 2 10.48 5.52 10.82
N GLU A 3 11.69 5.32 10.30
CA GLU A 3 11.90 5.09 8.87
C GLU A 3 12.17 3.61 8.59
N VAL A 4 11.48 3.06 7.60
CA VAL A 4 11.62 1.67 7.17
C VAL A 4 11.99 1.64 5.69
N GLY A 5 13.28 1.56 5.40
CA GLY A 5 13.78 1.38 4.04
C GLY A 5 13.56 -0.05 3.52
N PRO A 6 13.72 -0.27 2.19
CA PRO A 6 13.88 0.74 1.14
C PRO A 6 12.54 1.45 0.81
N PRO A 7 12.57 2.63 0.15
CA PRO A 7 11.36 3.34 -0.22
C PRO A 7 10.57 2.58 -1.30
N ALA A 8 9.26 2.49 -1.13
CA ALA A 8 8.37 1.91 -2.14
C ALA A 8 8.04 2.97 -3.20
N ARG A 9 8.70 2.91 -4.37
CA ARG A 9 8.56 3.93 -5.44
C ARG A 9 8.00 3.40 -6.77
N HIS A 10 7.89 2.08 -6.91
CA HIS A 10 7.44 1.41 -8.15
C HIS A 10 6.49 0.27 -7.78
N ALA A 11 5.72 -0.24 -8.76
CA ALA A 11 4.75 -1.32 -8.54
C ALA A 11 5.32 -2.54 -7.80
N LEU A 12 6.49 -3.04 -8.22
CA LEU A 12 7.19 -4.13 -7.52
C LEU A 12 7.66 -3.73 -6.12
N GLY A 13 8.07 -2.47 -5.94
CA GLY A 13 8.42 -1.91 -4.65
C GLY A 13 7.23 -1.87 -3.70
N PHE A 14 6.03 -1.51 -4.18
CA PHE A 14 4.81 -1.57 -3.38
C PHE A 14 4.51 -3.01 -2.97
N LEU A 15 4.56 -3.97 -3.90
CA LEU A 15 4.35 -5.39 -3.58
C LEU A 15 5.30 -5.86 -2.48
N TYR A 16 6.60 -5.64 -2.68
CA TYR A 16 7.61 -6.00 -1.70
C TYR A 16 7.36 -5.35 -0.34
N TRP A 17 7.01 -4.07 -0.34
CA TRP A 17 6.86 -3.32 0.90
C TRP A 17 5.61 -3.73 1.67
N TYR A 18 4.44 -3.76 1.03
CA TYR A 18 3.18 -4.11 1.67
C TYR A 18 3.06 -5.60 2.01
N SER A 19 3.72 -6.48 1.27
CA SER A 19 3.67 -7.93 1.54
C SER A 19 4.73 -8.41 2.54
N LEU A 20 5.86 -7.72 2.67
CA LEU A 20 6.99 -8.17 3.51
C LEU A 20 7.47 -7.10 4.50
N ARG A 21 7.94 -5.94 4.03
CA ARG A 21 8.59 -4.94 4.90
C ARG A 21 7.63 -4.38 5.96
N LEU A 22 6.40 -4.07 5.57
CA LEU A 22 5.38 -3.58 6.47
C LEU A 22 5.02 -4.61 7.54
N PRO A 23 4.61 -5.86 7.22
CA PRO A 23 4.39 -6.90 8.23
C PRO A 23 5.57 -7.09 9.18
N MET A 24 6.81 -7.08 8.68
CA MET A 24 7.99 -7.19 9.52
C MET A 24 8.11 -6.03 10.51
N ALA A 25 7.87 -4.79 10.05
CA ALA A 25 7.86 -3.62 10.91
C ALA A 25 6.71 -3.67 11.93
N LEU A 26 5.51 -4.08 11.50
CA LEU A 26 4.35 -4.22 12.37
C LEU A 26 4.58 -5.27 13.47
N ARG A 27 5.25 -6.38 13.18
CA ARG A 27 5.63 -7.39 14.20
C ARG A 27 6.63 -6.84 15.22
N LYS A 28 7.52 -5.94 14.80
CA LYS A 28 8.52 -5.32 15.68
C LYS A 28 7.88 -4.28 16.61
N TYR A 29 7.04 -3.40 16.07
CA TYR A 29 6.50 -2.27 16.82
C TYR A 29 5.13 -2.54 17.45
N LYS A 30 4.42 -3.58 16.99
CA LYS A 30 3.13 -4.05 17.52
C LYS A 30 2.08 -2.94 17.72
N PRO A 31 1.78 -2.12 16.69
CA PRO A 31 0.72 -1.14 16.81
C PRO A 31 -0.66 -1.82 16.87
N ASP A 32 -1.62 -1.18 17.54
CA ASP A 32 -3.00 -1.68 17.61
C ASP A 32 -3.76 -1.53 16.29
N VAL A 33 -3.43 -0.50 15.49
CA VAL A 33 -4.05 -0.22 14.20
C VAL A 33 -3.05 0.43 13.24
N LEU A 34 -3.14 0.07 11.96
CA LEU A 34 -2.44 0.75 10.86
C LEU A 34 -3.41 1.70 10.14
N VAL A 35 -3.03 2.96 9.99
CA VAL A 35 -3.77 3.92 9.13
C VAL A 35 -2.92 4.24 7.92
N GLN A 36 -3.43 3.96 6.72
CA GLN A 36 -2.71 4.18 5.46
C GLN A 36 -3.42 5.22 4.57
N PRO A 37 -2.89 6.46 4.44
CA PRO A 37 -3.50 7.53 3.65
C PRO A 37 -3.51 7.36 2.11
N TYR A 38 -2.79 6.39 1.57
CA TYR A 38 -2.50 6.31 0.13
C TYR A 38 -3.23 5.20 -0.63
N GLY A 39 -4.29 4.62 -0.07
CA GLY A 39 -5.09 3.60 -0.77
C GLY A 39 -4.37 2.25 -0.95
N PHE A 40 -3.48 1.91 -0.02
CA PHE A 40 -2.80 0.62 0.04
C PHE A 40 -3.03 -0.05 1.39
N CYS A 41 -3.01 -1.37 1.43
CA CYS A 41 -2.94 -2.15 2.67
C CYS A 41 -1.95 -3.29 2.51
N SER A 42 -1.62 -3.96 3.62
CA SER A 42 -0.97 -5.25 3.59
C SER A 42 -2.00 -6.36 3.59
N ILE A 43 -1.90 -7.33 2.67
CA ILE A 43 -2.73 -8.54 2.68
C ILE A 43 -2.13 -9.67 3.51
N THR A 44 -0.94 -9.47 4.09
CA THR A 44 -0.18 -10.50 4.81
C THR A 44 -0.04 -10.22 6.31
N THR A 45 -0.56 -9.09 6.79
CA THR A 45 -0.58 -8.74 8.21
C THR A 45 -1.95 -9.03 8.84
N SER A 46 -1.94 -9.43 10.11
CA SER A 46 -3.16 -9.59 10.92
C SER A 46 -3.49 -8.35 11.74
N ILE A 47 -2.64 -7.31 11.72
CA ILE A 47 -2.93 -6.03 12.39
C ILE A 47 -4.14 -5.37 11.71
N PRO A 48 -5.15 -4.87 12.45
CA PRO A 48 -6.26 -4.10 11.89
C PRO A 48 -5.78 -2.89 11.08
N GLN A 49 -6.39 -2.64 9.93
CA GLN A 49 -5.96 -1.60 9.00
C GLN A 49 -7.13 -0.69 8.60
N VAL A 50 -6.86 0.60 8.50
CA VAL A 50 -7.76 1.60 7.93
C VAL A 50 -7.13 2.11 6.64
N MET A 51 -7.73 1.72 5.52
CA MET A 51 -7.35 2.24 4.21
C MET A 51 -8.08 3.54 3.94
N VAL A 52 -7.32 4.61 3.71
CA VAL A 52 -7.87 5.88 3.23
C VAL A 52 -7.46 6.04 1.78
N VAL A 53 -8.45 6.23 0.91
CA VAL A 53 -8.26 6.52 -0.50
C VAL A 53 -8.58 8.00 -0.69
N HIS A 54 -7.56 8.84 -0.81
CA HIS A 54 -7.74 10.29 -0.93
C HIS A 54 -8.08 10.74 -2.35
N ASP A 55 -7.71 9.96 -3.37
CA ASP A 55 -8.07 10.23 -4.76
C ASP A 55 -8.31 8.93 -5.56
N LEU A 56 -9.07 9.07 -6.64
CA LEU A 56 -9.36 8.00 -7.60
C LEU A 56 -8.82 8.35 -8.99
N SER A 57 -7.68 9.04 -9.06
CA SER A 57 -7.12 9.56 -10.32
C SER A 57 -6.74 8.43 -11.26
N PHE A 58 -6.28 7.28 -10.74
CA PHE A 58 -6.01 6.10 -11.57
C PHE A 58 -7.26 5.57 -12.30
N LYS A 59 -8.46 5.91 -11.82
CA LYS A 59 -9.74 5.54 -12.42
C LYS A 59 -10.29 6.61 -13.37
N HIS A 60 -10.28 7.87 -12.95
CA HIS A 60 -10.88 8.98 -13.72
C HIS A 60 -9.93 9.64 -14.71
N PHE A 61 -8.62 9.56 -14.45
CA PHE A 61 -7.55 10.26 -15.14
C PHE A 61 -6.40 9.30 -15.53
N PRO A 62 -6.71 8.13 -16.14
CA PRO A 62 -5.72 7.09 -16.38
C PRO A 62 -4.57 7.51 -17.30
N GLN A 63 -4.77 8.51 -18.15
CA GLN A 63 -3.75 9.05 -19.05
C GLN A 63 -2.60 9.75 -18.32
N PHE A 64 -2.82 10.20 -17.08
CA PHE A 64 -1.80 10.86 -16.26
C PHE A 64 -1.10 9.89 -15.29
N VAL A 65 -1.52 8.62 -15.26
CA VAL A 65 -0.92 7.59 -14.40
C VAL A 65 -0.11 6.64 -15.28
N PRO A 66 1.19 6.41 -14.98
CA PRO A 66 1.99 5.45 -15.72
C PRO A 66 1.31 4.07 -15.76
N ALA A 67 1.33 3.40 -16.92
CA ALA A 67 0.59 2.17 -17.14
C ALA A 67 0.85 1.09 -16.07
N TYR A 68 2.09 0.96 -15.61
CA TYR A 68 2.47 0.00 -14.57
C TYR A 68 1.91 0.35 -13.18
N HIS A 69 1.78 1.64 -12.84
CA HIS A 69 1.11 2.09 -11.63
C HIS A 69 -0.39 1.82 -11.72
N ARG A 70 -1.00 2.14 -12.87
CA ARG A 70 -2.42 1.91 -13.13
C ARG A 70 -2.77 0.43 -13.00
N TRP A 71 -1.95 -0.45 -13.61
CA TRP A 71 -2.12 -1.90 -13.50
C TRP A 71 -2.08 -2.36 -12.05
N PHE A 72 -1.11 -1.87 -11.27
CA PHE A 72 -1.00 -2.19 -9.85
C PHE A 72 -2.27 -1.80 -9.08
N TYR A 73 -2.75 -0.55 -9.21
CA TYR A 73 -3.97 -0.11 -8.53
C TYR A 73 -5.18 -0.96 -8.94
N GLN A 74 -5.37 -1.20 -10.24
CA GLN A 74 -6.51 -1.98 -10.72
C GLN A 74 -6.52 -3.43 -10.21
N PHE A 75 -5.34 -4.04 -10.07
CA PHE A 75 -5.23 -5.42 -9.62
C PHE A 75 -5.34 -5.54 -8.09
N PHE A 76 -4.66 -4.68 -7.34
CA PHE A 76 -4.50 -4.85 -5.89
C PHE A 76 -5.52 -4.10 -5.04
N THR A 77 -6.13 -3.01 -5.54
CA THR A 77 -7.10 -2.23 -4.73
C THR A 77 -8.28 -3.09 -4.26
N GLY A 78 -8.76 -4.02 -5.09
CA GLY A 78 -9.82 -4.96 -4.68
C GLY A 78 -9.39 -5.99 -3.65
N SER A 79 -8.09 -6.31 -3.55
CA SER A 79 -7.56 -7.24 -2.54
C SER A 79 -7.33 -6.59 -1.17
N PHE A 80 -7.42 -5.26 -1.09
CA PHE A 80 -7.26 -4.50 0.15
C PHE A 80 -8.58 -4.26 0.90
N ILE A 81 -9.72 -4.57 0.27
CA ILE A 81 -11.07 -4.49 0.81
C ILE A 81 -11.51 -5.90 1.19
#